data_AF-M2N2S3-F1
#
_entry.id   AF-M2N2S3-F1
#
_cell.length_a   1.000
_cell.length_b   1.000
_cell.length_c   1.000
_cell.angle_alpha   90.00
_cell.angle_beta   90.00
_cell.angle_gamma   90.00
#
_symmetry.space_group_name_H-M   'P 1'
#
loop_
_entity.id
_entity.type
_entity.pdbx_description
1 polymer ?
#
loop_
_entity_poly.entity_id
_entity_poly.type
_entity_poly.pdbx_seq_one_letter_code
_entity_poly.pdbx_strand_id
1 'polypeptide(L)'
;MDAASRTLPTPNVTRITTLSQAHATLHHCCTVLWWQSHLPATVHFPNEARRLGAEEKKNLRIWLENWEAAFTEFLSAQMSTMGADDLTQCRVLKANHLTCCILASDGGPEPSDFDVFEAEFQAIVELAQAVLQARTAAPSPPSGTTTTPLDLLPVSSGLGIQAPLYVVVTRCTKRDIWDRANRLSLQARGL
;
A
#
# COMPACT_ATOMS: atom_id res chain seq x y z
N MET A 1 -9.29 30.19 -19.04
CA MET A 1 -8.28 30.38 -18.00
C MET A 1 -8.08 29.03 -17.36
N ASP A 2 -7.02 28.35 -17.81
CA ASP A 2 -6.68 26.96 -17.47
C ASP A 2 -6.40 26.82 -15.98
N ALA A 3 -7.24 26.05 -15.29
CA ALA A 3 -6.93 25.56 -13.96
C ALA A 3 -5.83 24.50 -14.11
N ALA A 4 -4.57 24.95 -14.01
CA ALA A 4 -3.43 24.06 -13.85
C ALA A 4 -3.73 23.12 -12.67
N SER A 5 -4.07 21.87 -12.98
CA SER A 5 -4.28 20.82 -11.99
C SER A 5 -3.04 20.77 -11.11
N ARG A 6 -3.19 21.11 -9.82
CA ARG A 6 -2.12 21.10 -8.81
C ARG A 6 -1.78 19.67 -8.36
N THR A 7 -1.86 18.71 -9.26
CA THR A 7 -1.33 17.37 -9.01
C THR A 7 0.19 17.48 -9.04
N LEU A 8 0.81 17.31 -7.87
CA LEU A 8 2.26 17.21 -7.78
C LEU A 8 2.73 16.09 -8.74
N PRO A 9 3.76 16.33 -9.54
CA PRO A 9 4.28 15.29 -10.43
C PRO A 9 4.75 14.10 -9.59
N THR A 10 4.48 12.89 -10.07
CA THR A 10 4.98 11.66 -9.45
C THR A 10 6.50 11.78 -9.30
N PRO A 11 7.06 11.59 -8.09
CA PRO A 11 8.47 11.84 -7.83
C PRO A 11 9.32 10.92 -8.69
N ASN A 12 10.35 11.41 -9.38
CA ASN A 12 11.21 10.53 -10.17
C ASN A 12 12.02 9.61 -9.22
N VAL A 13 11.82 8.29 -9.33
CA VAL A 13 12.52 7.30 -8.52
C VAL A 13 13.57 6.61 -9.38
N THR A 14 14.80 7.10 -9.28
CA THR A 14 15.99 6.45 -9.87
C THR A 14 16.77 5.62 -8.86
N ARG A 15 16.70 5.99 -7.57
CA ARG A 15 17.42 5.31 -6.49
C ARG A 15 16.73 5.47 -5.16
N ILE A 16 16.71 4.39 -4.38
CA ILE A 16 16.27 4.38 -2.99
C ILE A 16 17.51 4.14 -2.12
N THR A 17 17.74 5.01 -1.13
CA THR A 17 18.87 4.91 -0.20
C THR A 17 18.44 4.70 1.24
N THR A 18 17.15 4.93 1.55
CA THR A 18 16.59 4.78 2.90
C THR A 18 15.16 4.25 2.84
N LEU A 19 14.72 3.56 3.91
CA LEU A 19 13.33 3.12 4.04
C LEU A 19 12.34 4.28 4.10
N SER A 20 12.72 5.40 4.72
CA SER A 20 11.89 6.61 4.77
C SER A 20 11.64 7.19 3.37
N GLN A 21 12.66 7.19 2.51
CA GLN A 21 12.50 7.61 1.12
C GLN A 21 11.60 6.64 0.34
N ALA A 22 11.79 5.33 0.50
CA ALA A 22 10.93 4.32 -0.13
C ALA A 22 9.46 4.50 0.28
N HIS A 23 9.22 4.73 1.56
CA HIS A 23 7.90 4.99 2.12
C HIS A 23 7.27 6.27 1.57
N ALA A 24 7.96 7.40 1.64
CA ALA A 24 7.41 8.68 1.21
C ALA A 24 7.03 8.69 -0.29
N THR A 25 7.89 8.10 -1.12
CA THR A 25 7.65 8.02 -2.57
C THR A 25 6.48 7.10 -2.91
N LEU A 26 6.38 5.94 -2.28
CA LEU A 26 5.26 5.01 -2.49
C LEU A 26 3.95 5.55 -1.92
N HIS A 27 3.98 6.20 -0.76
CA HIS A 27 2.80 6.78 -0.12
C HIS A 27 2.11 7.80 -1.02
N HIS A 28 2.89 8.63 -1.71
CA HIS A 28 2.35 9.56 -2.70
C HIS A 28 1.58 8.84 -3.82
N CYS A 29 2.20 7.81 -4.42
CA CYS A 29 1.57 7.02 -5.48
C CYS A 29 0.28 6.33 -5.01
N CYS A 30 0.33 5.70 -3.84
CA CYS A 30 -0.82 5.00 -3.31
C CYS A 30 -1.96 5.97 -2.95
N THR A 31 -1.68 7.17 -2.44
CA THR A 31 -2.72 8.19 -2.20
C THR A 31 -3.48 8.54 -3.49
N VAL A 32 -2.76 8.71 -4.62
CA VAL A 32 -3.36 9.00 -5.93
C VAL A 32 -4.26 7.86 -6.41
N LEU A 33 -3.81 6.60 -6.28
CA LEU A 33 -4.55 5.42 -6.73
C LEU A 33 -5.74 5.06 -5.83
N TRP A 34 -5.59 5.24 -4.52
CA TRP A 34 -6.63 4.95 -3.54
C TRP A 34 -7.81 5.92 -3.68
N TRP A 35 -7.57 7.22 -3.82
CA TRP A 35 -8.66 8.17 -4.03
C TRP A 35 -9.51 7.83 -5.26
N GLN A 36 -8.90 7.29 -6.31
CA GLN A 36 -9.62 6.98 -7.55
C GLN A 36 -10.42 5.69 -7.51
N SER A 37 -9.92 4.69 -6.79
CA SER A 37 -10.60 3.39 -6.68
C SER A 37 -11.84 3.43 -5.77
N HIS A 38 -11.97 4.48 -4.95
CA HIS A 38 -13.02 4.62 -3.92
C HIS A 38 -14.05 5.71 -4.21
N LEU A 39 -13.93 6.45 -5.31
CA LEU A 39 -14.92 7.46 -5.69
C LEU A 39 -16.15 6.79 -6.32
N PRO A 40 -17.37 7.00 -5.78
CA PRO A 40 -18.59 6.54 -6.44
C PRO A 40 -18.72 7.24 -7.79
N ALA A 41 -19.11 6.48 -8.83
CA ALA A 41 -19.29 7.00 -10.20
C ALA A 41 -20.34 8.13 -10.31
N THR A 42 -21.12 8.36 -9.26
CA THR A 42 -22.24 9.31 -9.19
C THR A 42 -21.93 10.63 -8.48
N VAL A 43 -20.77 10.79 -7.83
CA VAL A 43 -20.45 12.05 -7.14
C VAL A 43 -19.71 13.00 -8.08
N HIS A 44 -20.47 13.88 -8.72
CA HIS A 44 -19.94 15.05 -9.42
C HIS A 44 -19.37 16.03 -8.39
N PHE A 45 -18.06 15.93 -8.11
CA PHE A 45 -17.35 17.04 -7.50
C PHE A 45 -17.05 18.10 -8.59
N PRO A 46 -17.23 19.41 -8.31
CA PRO A 46 -17.09 20.44 -9.34
C PRO A 46 -15.69 20.59 -9.92
N ASN A 47 -14.64 19.91 -9.42
CA ASN A 47 -13.28 20.18 -9.93
C ASN A 47 -12.16 19.12 -9.80
N GLU A 48 -12.26 17.97 -9.10
CA GLU A 48 -11.01 17.20 -8.79
C GLU A 48 -11.06 15.65 -8.87
N ALA A 49 -12.22 15.02 -9.10
CA ALA A 49 -12.33 13.56 -9.19
C ALA A 49 -12.17 13.05 -10.64
N ARG A 50 -11.09 13.43 -11.34
CA ARG A 50 -10.80 12.88 -12.67
C ARG A 50 -10.28 11.45 -12.50
N ARG A 51 -10.99 10.46 -13.07
CA ARG A 51 -10.45 9.10 -13.25
C ARG A 51 -9.16 9.21 -14.09
N LEU A 52 -8.09 8.52 -13.68
CA LEU A 52 -6.86 8.44 -14.47
C LEU A 52 -7.20 8.01 -15.88
N GLY A 53 -6.76 8.79 -16.84
CA GLY A 53 -6.73 8.35 -18.23
C GLY A 53 -5.81 7.14 -18.39
N ALA A 54 -5.99 6.39 -19.47
CA ALA A 54 -5.15 5.24 -19.78
C ALA A 54 -3.64 5.59 -19.81
N GLU A 55 -3.29 6.79 -20.29
CA GLU A 55 -1.90 7.27 -20.33
C GLU A 55 -1.33 7.53 -18.94
N GLU A 56 -2.13 8.08 -18.02
CA GLU A 56 -1.66 8.34 -16.65
C GLU A 56 -1.50 7.02 -15.87
N LYS A 57 -2.40 6.05 -16.07
CA LYS A 57 -2.24 4.69 -15.54
C LYS A 57 -0.99 4.01 -16.09
N LYS A 58 -0.73 4.14 -17.40
CA LYS A 58 0.48 3.61 -18.03
C LYS A 58 1.74 4.23 -17.42
N ASN A 59 1.78 5.55 -17.24
CA ASN A 59 2.89 6.23 -16.60
C ASN A 59 3.09 5.78 -15.14
N LEU A 60 2.00 5.56 -14.40
CA LEU A 60 2.06 5.02 -13.04
C LEU A 60 2.58 3.58 -12.99
N ARG A 61 2.22 2.73 -13.95
CA ARG A 61 2.78 1.37 -14.04
C ARG A 61 4.29 1.40 -14.26
N ILE A 62 4.76 2.19 -15.23
CA ILE A 62 6.20 2.38 -15.48
C ILE A 62 6.90 2.90 -14.21
N TRP A 63 6.26 3.85 -13.51
CA TRP A 63 6.78 4.36 -12.25
C TRP A 63 6.88 3.28 -11.16
N LEU A 64 5.86 2.42 -11.02
CA LEU A 64 5.84 1.32 -10.05
C LEU A 64 6.90 0.26 -10.36
N GLU A 65 7.18 0.01 -11.64
CA GLU A 65 8.28 -0.86 -12.08
C GLU A 65 9.65 -0.28 -11.69
N ASN A 66 9.86 1.02 -11.94
CA ASN A 66 11.10 1.71 -11.55
C ASN A 66 11.29 1.74 -10.04
N TRP A 67 10.20 1.98 -9.30
CA TRP A 67 10.22 1.94 -7.83
C TRP A 67 10.62 0.56 -7.32
N GLU A 68 10.05 -0.51 -7.88
CA GLU A 68 10.39 -1.89 -7.52
C GLU A 68 11.85 -2.23 -7.79
N ALA A 69 12.37 -1.83 -8.95
CA ALA A 69 13.76 -2.04 -9.31
C ALA A 69 14.70 -1.34 -8.31
N ALA A 70 14.45 -0.06 -8.02
CA ALA A 70 15.23 0.72 -7.06
C ALA A 70 15.12 0.16 -5.63
N PHE A 71 13.94 -0.32 -5.23
CA PHE A 71 13.73 -0.91 -3.90
C PHE A 71 14.44 -2.26 -3.78
N THR A 72 14.41 -3.09 -4.83
CA THR A 72 15.12 -4.37 -4.87
C THR A 72 16.63 -4.17 -4.78
N GLU A 73 17.18 -3.19 -5.51
CA GLU A 73 18.60 -2.82 -5.41
C GLU A 73 18.95 -2.40 -3.97
N PHE A 74 18.14 -1.51 -3.37
CA PHE A 74 18.31 -1.10 -1.98
C PHE A 74 18.31 -2.29 -1.00
N LEU A 75 17.34 -3.21 -1.13
CA LEU A 75 17.26 -4.41 -0.30
C LEU A 75 18.49 -5.30 -0.49
N SER A 76 18.96 -5.51 -1.72
CA SER A 76 20.15 -6.32 -1.97
C SER A 76 21.40 -5.81 -1.24
N ALA A 77 21.49 -4.48 -1.05
CA ALA A 77 22.63 -3.84 -0.40
C ALA A 77 22.50 -3.78 1.13
N GLN A 78 21.28 -3.64 1.65
CA GLN A 78 21.05 -3.29 3.06
C GLN A 78 20.31 -4.36 3.87
N MET A 79 19.67 -5.34 3.25
CA MET A 79 18.80 -6.29 3.96
C MET A 79 19.53 -7.13 5.01
N SER A 80 20.83 -7.39 4.84
CA SER A 80 21.64 -8.15 5.80
C SER A 80 21.93 -7.39 7.10
N THR A 81 21.79 -6.06 7.11
CA THR A 81 22.04 -5.20 8.28
C THR A 81 20.75 -4.69 8.92
N MET A 82 19.59 -4.97 8.33
CA MET A 82 18.29 -4.51 8.80
C MET A 82 17.83 -5.24 10.08
N GLY A 83 17.24 -4.48 11.00
CA GLY A 83 16.57 -5.02 12.17
C GLY A 83 15.21 -5.64 11.85
N ALA A 84 14.59 -6.30 12.84
CA ALA A 84 13.26 -6.92 12.68
C ALA A 84 12.16 -5.90 12.31
N ASP A 85 12.25 -4.68 12.85
CA ASP A 85 11.32 -3.59 12.56
C ASP A 85 11.47 -3.08 11.13
N ASP A 86 12.72 -2.89 10.66
CA ASP A 86 13.02 -2.50 9.29
C ASP A 86 12.51 -3.55 8.29
N LEU A 87 12.76 -4.83 8.55
CA LEU A 87 12.25 -5.94 7.73
C LEU A 87 10.72 -5.97 7.72
N THR A 88 10.08 -5.63 8.84
CA THR A 88 8.62 -5.52 8.93
C THR A 88 8.12 -4.35 8.09
N GLN A 89 8.81 -3.21 8.12
CA GLN A 89 8.50 -2.06 7.27
C GLN A 89 8.68 -2.40 5.78
N CYS A 90 9.73 -3.12 5.40
CA CYS A 90 9.93 -3.60 4.03
C CYS A 90 8.75 -4.44 3.53
N ARG A 91 8.22 -5.34 4.37
CA ARG A 91 7.05 -6.16 4.03
C ARG A 91 5.80 -5.30 3.83
N VAL A 92 5.59 -4.29 4.68
CA VAL A 92 4.48 -3.32 4.52
C VAL A 92 4.61 -2.56 3.20
N LEU A 93 5.81 -2.06 2.87
CA LEU A 93 6.05 -1.36 1.61
C LEU A 93 5.78 -2.26 0.40
N LYS A 94 6.28 -3.50 0.44
CA LYS A 94 6.05 -4.45 -0.65
C LYS A 94 4.57 -4.79 -0.86
N ALA A 95 3.82 -5.00 0.22
CA ALA A 95 2.38 -5.25 0.12
C ALA A 95 1.62 -4.06 -0.48
N ASN A 96 2.00 -2.83 -0.12
CA ASN A 96 1.42 -1.61 -0.69
C ASN A 96 1.82 -1.41 -2.15
N HIS A 97 3.06 -1.74 -2.54
CA HIS A 97 3.50 -1.72 -3.95
C HIS A 97 2.65 -2.65 -4.81
N LEU A 98 2.49 -3.92 -4.40
CA LEU A 98 1.65 -4.90 -5.09
C LEU A 98 0.20 -4.40 -5.24
N THR A 99 -0.33 -3.80 -4.17
CA THR A 99 -1.66 -3.20 -4.18
C THR A 99 -1.74 -2.07 -5.21
N CYS A 100 -0.74 -1.20 -5.25
CA CYS A 100 -0.69 -0.08 -6.18
C CYS A 100 -0.52 -0.56 -7.64
N CYS A 101 0.17 -1.68 -7.90
CA CYS A 101 0.17 -2.36 -9.21
C CYS A 101 -1.22 -2.86 -9.63
N ILE A 102 -1.94 -3.54 -8.73
CA ILE A 102 -3.30 -4.02 -8.98
C ILE A 102 -4.24 -2.85 -9.26
N LEU A 103 -4.16 -1.76 -8.50
CA LEU A 103 -4.98 -0.56 -8.68
C LEU A 103 -4.66 0.20 -9.97
N ALA A 104 -3.38 0.23 -10.39
CA ALA A 104 -2.95 0.87 -11.62
C ALA A 104 -3.28 0.04 -12.87
N SER A 105 -3.67 -1.23 -12.70
CA SER A 105 -4.09 -2.09 -13.80
C SER A 105 -5.42 -1.65 -14.42
N ASP A 106 -5.66 -2.07 -15.67
CA ASP A 106 -6.93 -1.90 -16.37
C ASP A 106 -7.90 -3.05 -16.08
N GLY A 107 -7.96 -3.51 -14.83
CA GLY A 107 -9.04 -4.39 -14.39
C GLY A 107 -10.39 -3.70 -14.60
N GLY A 108 -11.34 -4.40 -15.19
CA GLY A 108 -12.72 -3.95 -15.32
C GLY A 108 -13.42 -3.87 -13.96
N PRO A 109 -14.74 -3.58 -13.95
CA PRO A 109 -15.47 -3.40 -12.70
C PRO A 109 -15.67 -4.71 -11.93
N GLU A 110 -15.53 -5.87 -12.59
CA GLU A 110 -15.85 -7.16 -12.01
C GLU A 110 -14.64 -7.76 -11.27
N PRO A 111 -14.84 -8.40 -10.11
CA PRO A 111 -13.76 -9.09 -9.40
C PRO A 111 -13.00 -10.12 -10.26
N SER A 112 -13.67 -10.79 -11.20
CA SER A 112 -13.05 -11.74 -12.13
C SER A 112 -12.01 -11.10 -13.05
N ASP A 113 -12.11 -9.79 -13.31
CA ASP A 113 -11.11 -9.07 -14.11
C ASP A 113 -9.76 -8.97 -13.39
N PHE A 114 -9.72 -9.28 -12.10
CA PHE A 114 -8.52 -9.30 -11.26
C PHE A 114 -7.95 -10.69 -11.01
N ASP A 115 -8.54 -11.75 -11.59
CA ASP A 115 -8.06 -13.14 -11.40
C ASP A 115 -6.61 -13.33 -11.87
N VAL A 116 -6.15 -12.52 -12.83
CA VAL A 116 -4.74 -12.48 -13.27
C VAL A 116 -3.77 -12.13 -12.15
N PHE A 117 -4.23 -11.46 -11.09
CA PHE A 117 -3.42 -11.04 -9.94
C PHE A 117 -3.45 -12.02 -8.77
N GLU A 118 -3.82 -13.29 -9.01
CA GLU A 118 -3.87 -14.32 -7.96
C GLU A 118 -2.54 -14.45 -7.19
N ALA A 119 -1.41 -14.37 -7.90
CA ALA A 119 -0.08 -14.44 -7.30
C ALA A 119 0.20 -13.23 -6.38
N GLU A 120 -0.17 -12.03 -6.82
CA GLU A 120 -0.01 -10.80 -6.05
C GLU A 120 -0.93 -10.79 -4.83
N PHE A 121 -2.17 -11.27 -4.96
CA PHE A 121 -3.08 -11.43 -3.82
C PHE A 121 -2.51 -12.38 -2.77
N GLN A 122 -1.98 -13.53 -3.21
CA GLN A 122 -1.33 -14.49 -2.31
C GLN A 122 -0.12 -13.85 -1.60
N ALA A 123 0.73 -13.15 -2.34
CA ALA A 123 1.91 -12.47 -1.78
C ALA A 123 1.52 -11.39 -0.76
N ILE A 124 0.46 -10.61 -1.02
CA ILE A 124 -0.07 -9.62 -0.06
C ILE A 124 -0.50 -10.31 1.24
N VAL A 125 -1.21 -11.44 1.16
CA VAL A 125 -1.67 -12.19 2.33
C VAL A 125 -0.49 -12.75 3.14
N GLU A 126 0.54 -13.27 2.48
CA GLU A 126 1.74 -13.80 3.14
C GLU A 126 2.55 -12.69 3.84
N LEU A 127 2.75 -11.56 3.16
CA LEU A 127 3.40 -10.39 3.74
C LEU A 127 2.63 -9.86 4.94
N ALA A 128 1.30 -9.80 4.84
CA ALA A 128 0.43 -9.33 5.92
C ALA A 128 0.50 -10.24 7.14
N GLN A 129 0.47 -11.55 6.93
CA GLN A 129 0.61 -12.54 7.99
C GLN A 129 1.95 -12.38 8.71
N ALA A 130 3.05 -12.24 7.97
CA ALA A 130 4.39 -12.04 8.54
C ALA A 130 4.49 -10.74 9.35
N VAL A 131 3.87 -9.65 8.88
CA VAL A 131 3.83 -8.36 9.61
C VAL A 131 3.08 -8.51 10.93
N LEU A 132 1.92 -9.15 10.93
CA LEU A 132 1.11 -9.32 12.14
C LEU A 132 1.78 -10.25 13.16
N GLN A 133 2.43 -11.31 12.69
CA GLN A 133 3.23 -12.21 13.54
C GLN A 133 4.40 -11.46 14.19
N ALA A 134 5.14 -10.66 13.43
CA ALA A 134 6.26 -9.86 13.95
C ALA A 134 5.80 -8.88 15.04
N ARG A 135 4.66 -8.20 14.84
CA ARG A 135 4.08 -7.28 15.83
C ARG A 135 3.62 -7.97 17.11
N THR A 136 3.12 -9.21 16.99
CA THR A 136 2.68 -10.00 18.15
C THR A 136 3.86 -10.56 18.95
N ALA A 137 4.98 -10.86 18.26
CA ALA A 137 6.19 -11.39 18.87
C ALA A 137 7.08 -10.32 19.54
N ALA A 138 6.88 -9.04 19.23
CA ALA A 138 7.58 -7.95 19.88
C ALA A 138 7.13 -7.85 21.35
N PRO A 139 8.05 -7.98 22.34
CA PRO A 139 7.69 -7.82 23.74
C PRO A 139 7.17 -6.42 23.97
N SER A 140 5.96 -6.30 24.53
CA SER A 140 5.40 -5.02 24.93
C SER A 140 6.40 -4.31 25.87
N PRO A 141 6.76 -3.03 25.64
CA PRO A 141 7.54 -2.31 26.64
C PRO A 141 6.73 -2.26 27.95
N PRO A 142 7.38 -2.37 29.12
CA PRO A 142 6.67 -2.24 30.38
C PRO A 142 5.97 -0.87 30.41
N SER A 143 4.64 -0.89 30.52
CA SER A 143 3.84 0.31 30.78
C SER A 143 4.39 1.01 32.01
N GLY A 144 5.07 2.12 31.80
CA GLY A 144 5.85 2.78 32.84
C GLY A 144 6.38 4.13 32.39
N THR A 145 5.54 5.01 31.86
CA THR A 145 5.76 6.45 32.01
C THR A 145 4.48 7.25 31.79
N THR A 146 4.12 8.00 32.82
CA THR A 146 3.00 8.92 32.90
C THR A 146 3.25 10.13 32.00
N THR A 147 2.54 10.27 30.87
CA THR A 147 2.47 11.53 30.12
C THR A 147 1.08 11.70 29.51
N THR A 148 0.34 12.66 30.08
CA THR A 148 -0.73 13.53 29.54
C THR A 148 -1.72 13.00 28.47
N PRO A 149 -3.04 13.15 28.68
CA PRO A 149 -4.07 12.76 27.73
C PRO A 149 -4.28 13.84 26.65
N LEU A 150 -3.46 13.82 25.60
CA LEU A 150 -3.78 14.53 24.35
C LEU A 150 -3.23 13.83 23.10
N ASP A 151 -3.05 12.51 23.14
CA ASP A 151 -2.52 11.72 22.02
C ASP A 151 -3.46 10.56 21.61
N LEU A 152 -4.78 10.75 21.76
CA LEU A 152 -5.79 9.78 21.35
C LEU A 152 -6.22 9.92 19.87
N LEU A 153 -5.30 10.28 19.00
CA LEU A 153 -5.49 10.07 17.56
C LEU A 153 -4.32 9.22 17.07
N PRO A 154 -4.52 7.92 16.74
CA PRO A 154 -3.58 7.25 15.88
C PRO A 154 -3.73 7.91 14.51
N VAL A 155 -2.99 9.00 14.29
CA VAL A 155 -2.80 9.59 12.98
C VAL A 155 -2.11 8.53 12.13
N SER A 156 -2.94 7.79 11.41
CA SER A 156 -2.59 6.92 10.29
C SER A 156 -2.04 7.79 9.14
N SER A 157 -0.90 8.44 9.34
CA SER A 157 -0.16 9.13 8.27
C SER A 157 0.91 8.22 7.72
N GLY A 158 0.51 7.07 7.19
CA GLY A 158 1.46 6.18 6.52
C GLY A 158 0.85 4.91 5.94
N LEU A 159 1.60 4.32 5.01
CA LEU A 159 1.32 3.00 4.45
C LEU A 159 1.24 1.95 5.57
N GLY A 160 0.12 1.23 5.62
CA GLY A 160 -0.13 0.12 6.54
C GLY A 160 -0.62 -1.12 5.79
N ILE A 161 -0.88 -2.20 6.52
CA ILE A 161 -1.30 -3.48 5.90
C ILE A 161 -2.82 -3.57 5.66
N GLN A 162 -3.60 -2.66 6.24
CA GLN A 162 -5.06 -2.62 6.10
C GLN A 162 -5.51 -2.39 4.66
N ALA A 163 -4.90 -1.42 3.99
CA ALA A 163 -5.17 -1.09 2.59
C ALA A 163 -4.95 -2.31 1.67
N PRO A 164 -3.77 -2.97 1.69
CA PRO A 164 -3.56 -4.19 0.92
C PRO A 164 -4.58 -5.30 1.19
N LEU A 165 -4.88 -5.59 2.46
CA LEU A 165 -5.85 -6.62 2.83
C LEU A 165 -7.27 -6.30 2.32
N TYR A 166 -7.67 -5.03 2.37
CA TYR A 166 -8.96 -4.59 1.83
C TYR A 166 -9.05 -4.85 0.32
N VAL A 167 -7.99 -4.57 -0.45
CA VAL A 167 -8.00 -4.82 -1.89
C VAL A 167 -8.13 -6.31 -2.20
N VAL A 168 -7.44 -7.18 -1.46
CA VAL A 168 -7.62 -8.64 -1.60
C VAL A 168 -9.07 -9.03 -1.30
N VAL A 169 -9.65 -8.55 -0.18
CA VAL A 169 -11.04 -8.91 0.23
C VAL A 169 -12.10 -8.43 -0.76
N THR A 170 -11.85 -7.32 -1.46
CA THR A 170 -12.82 -6.74 -2.41
C THR A 170 -12.67 -7.21 -3.84
N ARG A 171 -11.49 -7.70 -4.24
CA ARG A 171 -11.20 -8.03 -5.64
C ARG A 171 -10.81 -9.48 -5.89
N CYS A 172 -10.39 -10.23 -4.87
CA CYS A 172 -10.01 -11.62 -5.06
C CYS A 172 -11.24 -12.53 -5.07
N THR A 173 -11.40 -13.33 -6.13
CA THR A 173 -12.48 -14.31 -6.27
C THR A 173 -12.12 -15.67 -5.65
N LYS A 174 -10.84 -15.94 -5.41
CA LYS A 174 -10.33 -17.20 -4.86
C LYS A 174 -10.65 -17.30 -3.38
N ARG A 175 -11.56 -18.20 -3.02
CA ARG A 175 -12.09 -18.36 -1.66
C ARG A 175 -11.01 -18.55 -0.61
N ASP A 176 -10.02 -19.41 -0.86
CA ASP A 176 -8.97 -19.70 0.13
C ASP A 176 -8.09 -18.47 0.44
N ILE A 177 -7.77 -17.66 -0.58
CA ILE A 177 -6.99 -16.42 -0.43
C ILE A 177 -7.86 -15.37 0.28
N TRP A 178 -9.11 -15.24 -0.15
CA TRP A 178 -10.08 -14.32 0.43
C TRP A 178 -10.32 -14.59 1.92
N ASP A 179 -10.55 -15.85 2.32
CA ASP A 179 -10.82 -16.24 3.71
C ASP A 179 -9.63 -15.89 4.62
N ARG A 180 -8.40 -16.12 4.13
CA ARG A 180 -7.18 -15.73 4.84
C ARG A 180 -7.07 -14.21 4.97
N ALA A 181 -7.28 -13.46 3.89
CA ALA A 181 -7.22 -12.01 3.90
C ALA A 181 -8.27 -11.40 4.85
N ASN A 182 -9.50 -11.91 4.83
CA ASN A 182 -10.59 -11.47 5.69
C ASN A 182 -10.25 -11.68 7.17
N ARG A 183 -9.74 -12.88 7.53
CA ARG A 183 -9.28 -13.17 8.89
C ARG A 183 -8.17 -12.22 9.35
N LEU A 184 -7.16 -12.00 8.50
CA LEU A 184 -6.05 -11.09 8.82
C LEU A 184 -6.52 -9.64 8.94
N SER A 185 -7.51 -9.20 8.14
CA SER A 185 -8.08 -7.85 8.22
C SER A 185 -8.77 -7.62 9.57
N LEU A 186 -9.52 -8.62 10.06
CA LEU A 186 -10.13 -8.57 11.40
C LEU A 186 -9.06 -8.51 12.50
N GLN A 187 -8.02 -9.35 12.40
CA GLN A 187 -6.91 -9.33 13.36
C GLN A 187 -6.19 -7.98 13.39
N ALA A 188 -5.92 -7.40 12.22
CA ALA A 188 -5.23 -6.12 12.10
C ALA A 188 -6.05 -4.92 12.60
N ARG A 189 -7.37 -5.06 12.82
CA ARG A 189 -8.24 -4.03 13.42
C ARG A 189 -8.31 -4.11 14.95
N GLY A 190 -7.91 -5.26 15.52
CA GLY A 190 -7.89 -5.49 16.97
C GLY A 190 -6.53 -5.26 17.63
N LEU A 191 -5.52 -4.85 16.85
CA LEU A 191 -4.21 -4.36 17.31
C LEU A 191 -4.20 -2.83 17.27
#